data_AF-Q27ZC8-F1
#
_entry.id   AF-Q27ZC8-F1
#
_cell.length_a   1.000
_cell.length_b   1.000
_cell.length_c   1.000
_cell.angle_alpha   90.00
_cell.angle_beta   90.00
_cell.angle_gamma   90.00
#
_symmetry.space_group_name_H-M   'P 1'
#
loop_
_entity.id
_entity.type
_entity.pdbx_description
1 polymer ?
#
loop_
_entity_poly.entity_id
_entity_poly.type
_entity_poly.pdbx_seq_one_letter_code
_entity_poly.pdbx_strand_id
1 'polypeptide(L)'
;RVKDVDFDNDLVFVREGKGGKDRSALLAQTVKERLKTPLERVHELHRKDLTAGAGVVRLPGALERKYPKAGKEWGWQYVFPSKQLSVDPRGGQVRRHHVSPEALQRAVREAVKKAGMVKPVSVHTLRHSFATHLLLNGVDLRQIQELLGHANVETTMIYTHVL
;
A
#
# COMPACT_ATOMS: atom_id res chain seq x y z
N ARG A 1 -2.46 6.13 -1.47
CA ARG A 1 -2.43 7.41 -0.71
C ARG A 1 -3.61 7.39 0.26
N VAL A 2 -3.77 8.38 1.13
CA VAL A 2 -4.90 8.42 2.08
C VAL A 2 -6.24 8.37 1.34
N LYS A 3 -6.40 9.16 0.28
CA LYS A 3 -7.61 9.18 -0.57
C LYS A 3 -7.93 7.85 -1.27
N ASP A 4 -6.98 6.93 -1.29
CA ASP A 4 -7.15 5.63 -1.94
C ASP A 4 -7.62 4.56 -0.94
N VAL A 5 -7.84 4.90 0.33
CA VAL A 5 -8.46 4.03 1.32
C VAL A 5 -9.93 4.45 1.43
N ASP A 6 -10.82 3.61 0.93
CA ASP A 6 -12.26 3.84 0.97
C ASP A 6 -12.86 3.03 2.12
N PHE A 7 -13.11 3.74 3.22
CA PHE A 7 -13.68 3.16 4.42
C PHE A 7 -15.18 2.88 4.29
N ASP A 8 -15.88 3.52 3.36
CA ASP A 8 -17.34 3.36 3.24
C ASP A 8 -17.68 2.08 2.46
N ASN A 9 -16.88 1.78 1.44
CA ASN A 9 -17.05 0.59 0.59
C ASN A 9 -16.11 -0.57 0.95
N ASP A 10 -15.29 -0.43 2.00
CA ASP A 10 -14.30 -1.42 2.42
C ASP A 10 -13.34 -1.82 1.29
N LEU A 11 -12.83 -0.80 0.58
CA LEU A 11 -11.89 -0.96 -0.54
C LEU A 11 -10.60 -0.17 -0.34
N VAL A 12 -9.54 -0.67 -0.96
CA VAL A 12 -8.30 0.07 -1.18
C VAL A 12 -8.02 0.14 -2.66
N PHE A 13 -7.83 1.34 -3.19
CA PHE A 13 -7.43 1.56 -4.58
C PHE A 13 -5.91 1.53 -4.70
N VAL A 14 -5.41 0.70 -5.61
CA VAL A 14 -4.01 0.65 -6.01
C VAL A 14 -3.91 1.31 -7.38
N ARG A 15 -3.38 2.53 -7.38
CA ARG A 15 -3.18 3.34 -8.59
C ARG A 15 -1.89 2.97 -9.29
N GLU A 16 -1.88 3.01 -10.63
CA GLU A 16 -0.72 2.72 -11.47
C GLU A 16 -0.04 1.38 -11.10
N GLY A 17 -0.85 0.35 -10.89
CA GLY A 17 -0.38 -1.01 -10.60
C GLY A 17 0.41 -1.62 -11.77
N LYS A 18 0.78 -2.90 -11.65
CA LYS A 18 1.51 -3.62 -12.72
C LYS A 18 0.79 -3.46 -14.07
N GLY A 19 1.49 -2.90 -15.06
CA GLY A 19 0.92 -2.60 -16.39
C GLY A 19 0.21 -1.23 -16.49
N GLY A 20 0.37 -0.34 -15.51
CA GLY A 20 -0.21 1.01 -15.53
C GLY A 20 -1.72 1.04 -15.28
N LYS A 21 -2.29 -0.06 -14.77
CA LYS A 21 -3.73 -0.18 -14.53
C LYS A 21 -4.06 0.05 -13.06
N ASP A 22 -5.13 0.79 -12.84
CA ASP A 22 -5.75 0.94 -11.53
C ASP A 22 -6.54 -0.31 -11.17
N ARG A 23 -6.61 -0.62 -9.88
CA ARG A 23 -7.48 -1.67 -9.35
C ARG A 23 -7.94 -1.36 -7.94
N SER A 24 -8.99 -2.03 -7.51
CA SER A 24 -9.40 -2.09 -6.11
C SER A 24 -8.98 -3.42 -5.49
N ALA A 25 -8.81 -3.41 -4.17
CA ALA A 25 -8.59 -4.58 -3.34
C ALA A 25 -9.49 -4.48 -2.10
N LEU A 26 -9.83 -5.62 -1.50
CA LEU A 26 -10.67 -5.66 -0.31
C LEU A 26 -9.93 -5.10 0.92
N LEU A 27 -10.63 -4.30 1.71
CA LEU A 27 -10.20 -3.85 3.03
C LEU A 27 -10.95 -4.64 4.11
N ALA A 28 -10.28 -5.59 4.76
CA ALA A 28 -10.90 -6.35 5.84
C ALA A 28 -11.32 -5.44 7.01
N GLN A 29 -12.51 -5.70 7.59
CA GLN A 29 -13.04 -4.92 8.73
C GLN A 29 -12.05 -4.81 9.90
N THR A 30 -11.35 -5.90 10.19
CA THR A 30 -10.33 -5.94 11.25
C THR A 30 -9.15 -5.01 10.98
N VAL A 31 -8.81 -4.77 9.71
CA VAL A 31 -7.77 -3.84 9.29
C VAL A 31 -8.30 -2.41 9.30
N LYS A 32 -9.53 -2.20 8.84
CA LYS A 32 -10.22 -0.90 8.88
C LYS A 32 -10.22 -0.28 10.27
N GLU A 33 -10.65 -1.03 11.28
CA GLU A 33 -10.62 -0.55 12.68
C GLU A 33 -9.19 -0.26 13.17
N ARG A 34 -8.22 -1.07 12.75
CA ARG A 34 -6.81 -0.88 13.13
C ARG A 34 -6.12 0.27 12.40
N LEU A 35 -6.66 0.76 11.28
CA LEU A 35 -6.06 1.84 10.50
C LEU A 35 -6.46 3.25 10.97
N LYS A 36 -7.58 3.39 11.67
CA LYS A 36 -8.10 4.71 12.12
C LYS A 36 -7.08 5.45 12.99
N THR A 37 -6.65 4.86 14.10
CA THR A 37 -5.69 5.51 15.02
C THR A 37 -4.32 5.80 14.39
N PRO A 38 -3.70 4.90 13.61
CA PRO A 38 -2.51 5.24 12.85
C PRO A 38 -2.70 6.41 11.88
N LEU A 39 -3.84 6.50 11.18
CA LEU A 39 -4.10 7.60 10.24
C LEU A 39 -4.23 8.95 10.94
N GLU A 40 -4.83 8.99 12.13
CA GLU A 40 -4.86 10.21 12.96
C GLU A 40 -3.44 10.70 13.28
N ARG A 41 -2.56 9.78 13.72
CA ARG A 41 -1.15 10.10 13.98
C ARG A 41 -0.41 10.58 12.72
N VAL A 42 -0.71 9.98 11.57
CA VAL A 42 -0.15 10.40 10.28
C VAL A 42 -0.67 11.78 9.88
N HIS A 43 -1.92 12.11 10.18
CA HIS A 43 -2.49 13.43 9.93
C HIS A 43 -1.84 14.50 10.80
N GLU A 44 -1.61 14.22 12.07
CA GLU A 44 -0.86 15.10 12.97
C GLU A 44 0.59 15.30 12.51
N LEU A 45 1.25 14.22 12.07
CA LEU A 45 2.59 14.28 11.51
C LEU A 45 2.64 15.17 10.26
N HIS A 46 1.67 15.01 9.36
CA HIS A 46 1.55 15.85 8.18
C HIS A 46 1.38 17.33 8.53
N ARG A 47 0.55 17.64 9.53
CA ARG A 47 0.39 19.02 10.01
C ARG A 47 1.71 19.61 10.52
N LYS A 48 2.51 18.83 11.25
CA LYS A 48 3.86 19.24 11.70
C LYS A 48 4.80 19.45 10.50
N ASP A 49 4.80 18.55 9.54
CA ASP A 49 5.63 18.68 8.34
C ASP A 49 5.23 19.92 7.51
N LEU A 50 3.94 20.25 7.42
CA LEU A 50 3.44 21.46 6.76
C LEU A 50 3.99 22.72 7.43
N THR A 51 3.95 22.79 8.76
CA THR A 51 4.52 23.93 9.51
C THR A 51 6.03 24.05 9.35
N ALA A 52 6.73 22.93 9.15
CA ALA A 52 8.17 22.87 8.93
C ALA A 52 8.57 23.05 7.43
N GLY A 53 7.61 23.27 6.53
CA GLY A 53 7.87 23.43 5.09
C GLY A 53 8.14 22.12 4.33
N ALA A 54 8.08 20.96 4.97
CA ALA A 54 8.34 19.64 4.39
C ALA A 54 7.07 18.82 4.07
N GLY A 55 5.88 19.37 4.37
CA GLY A 55 4.56 18.72 4.20
C GLY A 55 4.06 18.67 2.75
N VAL A 56 4.96 18.55 1.77
CA VAL A 56 4.59 18.39 0.37
C VAL A 56 5.07 17.02 -0.11
N VAL A 57 4.16 16.19 -0.58
CA VAL A 57 4.53 14.93 -1.25
C VAL A 57 4.64 15.13 -2.75
N ARG A 58 5.52 14.32 -3.34
CA ARG A 58 5.61 14.19 -4.78
C ARG A 58 4.33 13.61 -5.36
N LEU A 59 3.85 14.20 -6.46
CA LEU A 59 2.69 13.71 -7.20
C LEU A 59 3.13 12.92 -8.44
N PRO A 60 2.34 11.93 -8.89
CA PRO A 60 2.69 11.14 -10.06
C PRO A 60 2.48 11.92 -11.37
N GLY A 61 3.33 11.65 -12.36
CA GLY A 61 3.23 12.19 -13.72
C GLY A 61 3.09 13.72 -13.78
N ALA A 62 2.14 14.18 -14.59
CA ALA A 62 1.89 15.61 -14.82
C ALA A 62 1.05 16.28 -13.71
N LEU A 63 0.66 15.55 -12.66
CA LEU A 63 -0.24 16.08 -11.64
C LEU A 63 0.40 17.19 -10.80
N GLU A 64 1.72 17.13 -10.56
CA GLU A 64 2.42 18.21 -9.85
C GLU A 64 2.37 19.53 -10.61
N ARG A 65 2.42 19.49 -11.94
CA ARG A 65 2.26 20.67 -12.80
C ARG A 65 0.82 21.14 -12.86
N LYS A 66 -0.14 20.22 -13.00
CA LYS A 66 -1.57 20.55 -13.16
C LYS A 66 -2.20 21.05 -11.85
N TYR A 67 -1.78 20.50 -10.72
CA TYR A 67 -2.31 20.79 -9.39
C TYR A 67 -1.18 21.02 -8.39
N PRO A 68 -0.50 22.19 -8.43
CA PRO A 68 0.70 22.45 -7.64
C PRO A 68 0.46 22.44 -6.10
N LYS A 69 -0.78 22.65 -5.66
CA LYS A 69 -1.15 22.61 -4.24
C LYS A 69 -1.52 21.21 -3.74
N ALA A 70 -1.81 20.27 -4.64
CA ALA A 70 -2.37 18.98 -4.27
C ALA A 70 -1.42 18.12 -3.42
N GLY A 71 -0.10 18.30 -3.57
CA GLY A 71 0.89 17.62 -2.73
C GLY A 71 0.85 18.02 -1.25
N LYS A 72 0.16 19.11 -0.88
CA LYS A 72 -0.05 19.54 0.51
C LYS A 72 -1.35 19.00 1.11
N GLU A 73 -2.27 18.54 0.28
CA GLU A 73 -3.58 18.08 0.73
C GLU A 73 -3.46 16.72 1.43
N TRP A 74 -4.29 16.52 2.46
CA TRP A 74 -4.30 15.31 3.27
C TRP A 74 -4.52 14.04 2.43
N GLY A 75 -5.46 14.06 1.49
CA GLY A 75 -5.79 12.92 0.64
C GLY A 75 -4.59 12.40 -0.17
N TRP A 76 -3.64 13.26 -0.52
CA TRP A 76 -2.46 12.88 -1.29
C TRP A 76 -1.32 12.34 -0.43
N GLN A 77 -1.38 12.44 0.89
CA GLN A 77 -0.32 11.93 1.77
C GLN A 77 -0.26 10.40 1.75
N TYR A 78 0.88 9.86 2.20
CA TYR A 78 1.06 8.42 2.32
C TYR A 78 0.34 7.89 3.56
N VAL A 79 -0.37 6.76 3.42
CA VAL A 79 -0.97 6.03 4.55
C VAL A 79 0.12 5.53 5.50
N PHE A 80 1.25 5.09 4.93
CA PHE A 80 2.40 4.58 5.66
C PHE A 80 3.63 5.45 5.37
N PRO A 81 3.73 6.63 6.01
CA PRO A 81 4.87 7.50 5.79
C PRO A 81 6.14 6.95 6.45
N SER A 82 7.30 7.31 5.90
CA SER A 82 8.60 7.08 6.51
C SER A 82 8.70 7.82 7.84
N LYS A 83 9.46 7.27 8.79
CA LYS A 83 9.75 7.93 10.06
C LYS A 83 10.59 9.20 9.87
N GLN A 84 11.43 9.22 8.84
CA GLN A 84 12.36 10.31 8.56
C GLN A 84 11.98 11.05 7.28
N LEU A 85 12.31 12.33 7.25
CA LEU A 85 12.30 13.13 6.02
C LEU A 85 13.50 12.72 5.15
N SER A 86 13.35 12.89 3.84
CA SER A 86 14.40 12.61 2.86
C SER A 86 14.44 13.72 1.82
N VAL A 87 15.62 13.94 1.25
CA VAL A 87 15.78 14.84 0.10
C VAL A 87 15.28 14.12 -1.15
N ASP A 88 14.36 14.73 -1.90
CA ASP A 88 13.95 14.19 -3.21
C ASP A 88 15.12 14.30 -4.19
N PRO A 89 15.66 13.19 -4.72
CA PRO A 89 16.84 13.21 -5.59
C PRO A 89 16.60 13.94 -6.90
N ARG A 90 15.35 14.15 -7.33
CA ARG A 90 15.04 14.83 -8.60
C ARG A 90 14.77 16.33 -8.46
N GLY A 91 14.55 16.81 -7.24
CA GLY A 91 14.10 18.19 -7.01
C GLY A 91 14.76 18.89 -5.81
N GLY A 92 15.62 18.21 -5.06
CA GLY A 92 16.35 18.77 -3.91
C GLY A 92 15.48 19.14 -2.70
N GLN A 93 14.16 19.01 -2.81
CA GLN A 93 13.22 19.37 -1.74
C GLN A 93 13.23 18.30 -0.64
N VAL A 94 13.29 18.74 0.61
CA VAL A 94 13.09 17.88 1.79
C VAL A 94 11.60 17.57 1.92
N ARG A 95 11.26 16.29 1.87
CA ARG A 95 9.88 15.79 1.88
C ARG A 95 9.77 14.47 2.62
N ARG A 96 8.57 14.13 3.09
CA ARG A 96 8.31 12.81 3.66
C ARG A 96 7.97 11.80 2.56
N HIS A 97 8.74 10.72 2.48
CA HIS A 97 8.45 9.60 1.60
C HIS A 97 7.59 8.53 2.28
N HIS A 98 7.13 7.52 1.55
CA HIS A 98 6.55 6.33 2.17
C HIS A 98 7.63 5.45 2.82
N VAL A 99 7.20 4.55 3.71
CA VAL A 99 8.06 3.49 4.26
C VAL A 99 8.74 2.71 3.14
N SER A 100 10.02 2.39 3.30
CA SER A 100 10.77 1.67 2.27
C SER A 100 10.31 0.21 2.15
N PRO A 101 10.33 -0.38 0.95
CA PRO A 101 10.02 -1.80 0.77
C PRO A 101 10.92 -2.72 1.62
N GLU A 102 12.20 -2.37 1.77
CA GLU A 102 13.18 -3.13 2.56
C GLU A 102 12.84 -3.11 4.04
N ALA A 103 12.35 -1.98 4.56
CA ALA A 103 11.89 -1.87 5.93
C ALA A 103 10.69 -2.80 6.18
N LEU A 104 9.76 -2.89 5.23
CA LEU A 104 8.64 -3.83 5.32
C LEU A 104 9.11 -5.29 5.24
N GLN A 105 10.01 -5.62 4.31
CA GLN A 105 10.58 -6.97 4.20
C GLN A 105 11.30 -7.39 5.49
N ARG A 106 12.09 -6.50 6.08
CA ARG A 106 12.77 -6.74 7.36
C ARG A 106 11.77 -6.97 8.48
N ALA A 107 10.73 -6.14 8.60
CA ALA A 107 9.69 -6.31 9.60
C ALA A 107 8.98 -7.67 9.49
N VAL A 108 8.70 -8.14 8.27
CA VAL A 108 8.14 -9.49 8.05
C VAL A 108 9.12 -10.57 8.50
N ARG A 109 10.40 -10.50 8.11
CA ARG A 109 11.41 -11.48 8.55
C ARG A 109 11.54 -11.56 10.07
N GLU A 110 11.54 -10.41 10.74
CA GLU A 110 11.57 -10.36 12.21
C GLU A 110 10.33 -10.99 12.84
N ALA A 111 9.14 -10.71 12.30
CA ALA A 111 7.89 -11.31 12.77
C ALA A 111 7.89 -12.84 12.60
N VAL A 112 8.40 -13.33 11.47
CA VAL A 112 8.54 -14.77 11.16
C VAL A 112 9.45 -15.46 12.16
N LYS A 113 10.60 -14.84 12.47
CA LYS A 113 11.54 -15.34 13.49
C LYS A 113 10.89 -15.38 14.87
N LYS A 114 10.19 -14.31 15.27
CA LYS A 114 9.50 -14.23 16.57
C LYS A 114 8.36 -15.24 16.70
N ALA A 115 7.70 -15.56 15.61
CA ALA A 115 6.64 -16.57 15.56
C ALA A 115 7.17 -18.02 15.57
N GLY A 116 8.50 -18.23 15.55
CA GLY A 116 9.10 -19.57 15.53
C GLY A 116 8.85 -20.33 14.22
N MET A 117 8.52 -19.63 13.13
CA MET A 117 8.23 -20.27 11.85
C MET A 117 9.52 -20.71 11.15
N VAL A 118 9.57 -21.99 10.78
CA VAL A 118 10.72 -22.59 10.08
C VAL A 118 10.64 -22.38 8.57
N LYS A 119 9.43 -22.25 8.01
CA LYS A 119 9.21 -22.06 6.58
C LYS A 119 9.65 -20.65 6.14
N PRO A 120 10.21 -20.48 4.94
CA PRO A 120 10.54 -19.17 4.41
C PRO A 120 9.25 -18.38 4.12
N VAL A 121 9.08 -17.25 4.80
CA VAL A 121 7.92 -16.36 4.65
C VAL A 121 8.39 -14.97 4.24
N SER A 122 7.79 -14.45 3.17
CA SER A 122 8.03 -13.12 2.63
C SER A 122 6.71 -12.37 2.42
N VAL A 123 6.79 -11.10 2.03
CA VAL A 123 5.62 -10.31 1.61
C VAL A 123 4.88 -11.00 0.45
N HIS A 124 5.62 -11.66 -0.46
CA HIS A 124 5.00 -12.42 -1.55
C HIS A 124 4.27 -13.65 -1.01
N THR A 125 4.83 -14.37 -0.04
CA THR A 125 4.14 -15.50 0.62
C THR A 125 2.79 -15.08 1.21
N LEU A 126 2.69 -13.88 1.79
CA LEU A 126 1.41 -13.35 2.30
C LEU A 126 0.40 -13.12 1.17
N ARG A 127 0.84 -12.56 0.03
CA ARG A 127 0.00 -12.39 -1.16
C ARG A 127 -0.46 -13.73 -1.75
N HIS A 128 0.43 -14.72 -1.76
CA HIS A 128 0.08 -16.08 -2.19
C HIS A 128 -0.99 -16.68 -1.27
N SER A 129 -0.79 -16.57 0.04
CA SER A 129 -1.74 -17.08 1.04
C SER A 129 -3.11 -16.43 0.86
N PHE A 130 -3.18 -15.11 0.65
CA PHE A 130 -4.43 -14.41 0.34
C PHE A 130 -5.16 -15.02 -0.87
N ALA A 131 -4.47 -15.23 -1.98
CA ALA A 131 -5.06 -15.81 -3.18
C ALA A 131 -5.56 -17.24 -2.96
N THR A 132 -4.74 -18.10 -2.34
CA THR A 132 -5.10 -19.48 -2.05
C THR A 132 -6.29 -19.57 -1.09
N HIS A 133 -6.35 -18.73 -0.05
CA HIS A 133 -7.49 -18.71 0.87
C HIS A 133 -8.79 -18.24 0.20
N LEU A 134 -8.73 -17.28 -0.72
CA LEU A 134 -9.93 -16.91 -1.50
C LEU A 134 -10.41 -18.08 -2.37
N LEU A 135 -9.47 -18.75 -3.06
CA LEU A 135 -9.79 -19.91 -3.89
C LEU A 135 -10.40 -21.05 -3.07
N LEU A 136 -9.82 -21.37 -1.91
CA LEU A 136 -10.33 -22.39 -0.98
C LEU A 136 -11.74 -22.08 -0.45
N ASN A 137 -12.09 -20.79 -0.35
CA ASN A 137 -13.42 -20.35 0.04
C ASN A 137 -14.38 -20.24 -1.16
N GLY A 138 -14.01 -20.78 -2.33
CA GLY A 138 -14.86 -20.84 -3.52
C GLY A 138 -14.98 -19.53 -4.30
N VAL A 139 -14.10 -18.55 -4.04
CA VAL A 139 -14.09 -17.29 -4.82
C VAL A 139 -13.61 -17.59 -6.23
N ASP A 140 -14.32 -17.04 -7.22
CA ASP A 140 -14.03 -17.26 -8.63
C ASP A 140 -12.62 -16.76 -9.03
N LEU A 141 -11.95 -17.51 -9.90
CA LEU A 141 -10.57 -17.22 -10.30
C LEU A 141 -10.43 -15.86 -11.01
N ARG A 142 -11.44 -15.40 -11.75
CA ARG A 142 -11.43 -14.07 -12.37
C ARG A 142 -11.51 -12.97 -11.31
N GLN A 143 -12.35 -13.14 -10.29
CA GLN A 143 -12.43 -12.19 -9.18
C GLN A 143 -11.09 -12.12 -8.42
N ILE A 144 -10.45 -13.26 -8.17
CA ILE A 144 -9.11 -13.29 -7.56
C ILE A 144 -8.08 -12.60 -8.47
N GLN A 145 -8.14 -12.84 -9.79
CA GLN A 145 -7.27 -12.21 -10.77
C GLN A 145 -7.39 -10.68 -10.73
N GLU A 146 -8.62 -10.15 -10.63
CA GLU A 146 -8.91 -8.71 -10.53
C GLU A 146 -8.35 -8.10 -9.25
N LEU A 147 -8.63 -8.72 -8.09
CA LEU A 147 -8.12 -8.27 -6.78
C LEU A 147 -6.59 -8.23 -6.73
N LEU A 148 -5.94 -9.21 -7.36
CA LEU A 148 -4.48 -9.26 -7.46
C LEU A 148 -3.95 -8.33 -8.56
N GLY A 149 -4.78 -7.93 -9.54
CA GLY A 149 -4.39 -7.18 -10.71
C GLY A 149 -3.37 -7.92 -11.58
N HIS A 150 -3.64 -9.20 -11.84
CA HIS A 150 -2.87 -9.99 -12.80
C HIS A 150 -3.40 -9.74 -14.21
N ALA A 151 -2.51 -9.38 -15.14
CA ALA A 151 -2.89 -9.13 -16.53
C ALA A 151 -3.32 -10.42 -17.26
N ASN A 152 -2.75 -11.56 -16.88
CA ASN A 152 -3.06 -12.87 -17.43
C ASN A 152 -3.54 -13.81 -16.30
N VAL A 153 -4.62 -14.56 -16.56
CA VAL A 153 -5.19 -15.54 -15.66
C VAL A 153 -4.19 -16.67 -15.33
N GLU A 154 -3.28 -16.99 -16.25
CA GLU A 154 -2.20 -17.98 -16.03
C GLU A 154 -1.35 -17.66 -14.80
N THR A 155 -1.11 -16.38 -14.51
CA THR A 155 -0.39 -15.98 -13.29
C THR A 155 -1.17 -16.30 -12.01
N THR A 156 -2.50 -16.28 -12.09
CA THR A 156 -3.39 -16.67 -10.98
C THR A 156 -3.60 -18.18 -10.90
N MET A 157 -3.54 -18.90 -12.03
CA MET A 157 -3.61 -20.37 -12.05
C MET A 157 -2.44 -21.04 -11.30
N ILE A 158 -1.31 -20.34 -11.08
CA ILE A 158 -0.25 -20.85 -10.19
C ILE A 158 -0.81 -21.23 -8.81
N TYR A 159 -1.87 -20.58 -8.33
CA TYR A 159 -2.50 -20.89 -7.04
C TYR A 159 -3.38 -22.13 -7.06
N THR A 160 -3.88 -22.56 -8.23
CA THR A 160 -4.72 -23.76 -8.34
C THR A 160 -3.90 -25.04 -8.28
N HIS A 161 -2.59 -24.98 -8.56
CA HIS A 161 -1.66 -26.11 -8.50
C HIS A 161 -1.11 -26.39 -7.09
N VAL A 162 -1.48 -25.57 -6.10
CA VAL A 162 -1.02 -25.69 -4.71
C VAL A 162 -2.11 -26.34 -3.82
N LEU A 163 -3.30 -26.58 -4.37
CA LEU A 163 -4.35 -27.42 -3.78
C LEU A 163 -4.01 -28.90 -4.00
#